data_AF-A0A739C4I6-F1
#
_entry.id   AF-A0A739C4I6-F1
#
_cell.length_a   1.000
_cell.length_b   1.000
_cell.length_c   1.000
_cell.angle_alpha   90.00
_cell.angle_beta   90.00
_cell.angle_gamma   90.00
#
_symmetry.space_group_name_H-M   'P 1'
#
loop_
_entity.id
_entity.type
_entity.pdbx_description
1 polymer ?
#
loop_
_entity_poly.entity_id
_entity_poly.type
_entity_poly.pdbx_seq_one_letter_code
_entity_poly.pdbx_strand_id
1 'polypeptide(L)' 'MSDIEAQRIAERINTVLDILVAGNYHSAINNLEILKPELLDQAKDGISPPRHWGCPGKSDSYYLLRDSL' A
#
# COMPACT_ATOMS: atom_id res chain seq x y z
N MET A 1 4.37 4.42 -4.49
CA MET A 1 4.75 4.91 -3.15
C MET A 1 6.25 5.09 -3.11
N SER A 2 6.77 6.27 -2.78
CA SER A 2 8.22 6.47 -2.59
C SER A 2 8.58 6.18 -1.13
N ASP A 3 9.79 5.70 -0.88
CA ASP A 3 10.27 5.42 0.48
C ASP A 3 10.24 6.67 1.38
N ILE A 4 10.42 7.84 0.78
CA ILE A 4 10.34 9.16 1.44
C ILE A 4 8.93 9.43 1.96
N GLU A 5 7.89 9.13 1.18
CA GLU A 5 6.50 9.31 1.62
C GLU A 5 6.10 8.33 2.72
N ALA A 6 6.59 7.08 2.64
CA ALA A 6 6.38 6.08 3.69
C ALA A 6 7.04 6.49 5.02
N GLN A 7 8.26 7.02 4.96
CA GLN A 7 8.97 7.53 6.13
C GLN A 7 8.24 8.73 6.77
N ARG A 8 7.78 9.69 5.95
CA ARG A 8 7.00 10.85 6.40
C ARG A 8 5.71 10.46 7.11
N ILE A 9 5.01 9.43 6.60
CA ILE A 9 3.83 8.87 7.28
C ILE A 9 4.20 8.28 8.63
N ALA A 10 5.27 7.48 8.69
CA ALA A 10 5.68 6.82 9.92
C ALA A 10 6.01 7.83 11.03
N GLU A 11 6.69 8.94 10.69
CA GLU A 11 6.98 10.04 11.63
C GLU A 11 5.71 10.70 12.16
N ARG A 12 4.68 10.86 11.32
CA ARG A 12 3.39 11.41 11.73
C ARG A 12 2.60 10.46 12.61
N ILE A 13 2.69 9.16 12.35
CA ILE A 13 2.12 8.14 13.23
C ILE A 13 2.79 8.22 14.61
N ASN A 14 4.12 8.34 14.68
CA ASN A 14 4.83 8.51 15.95
C ASN A 14 4.34 9.74 16.72
N THR A 15 4.18 10.88 16.04
CA THR A 15 3.61 12.10 16.63
C THR A 15 2.22 11.85 17.24
N VAL A 16 1.33 11.15 16.53
CA VAL A 16 0.00 10.81 17.04
C VAL A 16 0.09 9.94 18.29
N LEU A 17 0.98 8.94 18.29
CA LEU A 17 1.18 8.05 19.43
C LEU A 17 1.67 8.82 20.66
N ASP A 18 2.62 9.75 20.50
CA ASP A 18 3.11 10.60 21.58
C ASP A 18 1.99 11.46 22.18
N ILE A 19 1.13 12.03 21.33
CA ILE A 19 -0.03 12.84 21.76
C ILE A 19 -1.07 11.97 22.50
N LEU A 20 -1.31 10.75 22.04
CA LEU A 20 -2.23 9.81 22.70
C LEU A 20 -1.70 9.40 24.08
N VAL A 21 -0.39 9.14 24.19
CA VAL A 21 0.26 8.84 25.48
C VAL A 21 0.16 10.02 26.44
N ALA A 22 0.23 11.25 25.94
CA ALA A 22 0.02 12.46 26.73
C ALA A 22 -1.46 12.70 27.12
N GLY A 23 -2.41 11.86 26.67
CA GLY A 23 -3.83 11.96 27.00
C GLY A 23 -4.61 13.04 26.24
N ASN A 24 -4.02 13.67 25.22
CA ASN A 24 -4.67 14.72 24.44
C ASN A 24 -5.38 14.13 23.21
N TYR A 25 -6.54 13.55 23.44
CA TYR A 25 -7.32 12.89 22.38
C TYR A 25 -7.77 13.87 21.28
N HIS A 26 -8.09 15.12 21.63
CA HIS A 26 -8.58 16.09 20.64
C HIS A 26 -7.49 16.43 19.60
N SER A 27 -6.25 16.64 20.05
CA SER A 27 -5.13 16.85 19.13
C SER A 27 -4.77 15.59 18.34
N ALA A 28 -4.89 14.41 18.93
CA ALA A 28 -4.67 13.15 18.22
C ALA A 28 -5.71 12.95 17.09
N ILE A 29 -6.98 13.24 17.38
CA ILE A 29 -8.08 13.14 16.41
C ILE A 29 -7.83 14.08 15.22
N ASN A 30 -7.50 15.35 15.46
CA ASN A 30 -7.22 16.29 14.36
C ASN A 30 -6.06 15.79 13.47
N ASN A 31 -5.01 15.21 14.05
CA ASN A 31 -3.91 14.66 13.27
C ASN A 31 -4.34 13.47 12.42
N LEU A 32 -5.19 12.59 12.97
CA LEU A 32 -5.74 11.43 12.25
C LEU A 32 -6.68 11.83 11.11
N GLU A 33 -7.47 12.90 11.29
CA GLU A 33 -8.36 13.43 10.25
C GLU A 33 -7.60 13.93 9.02
N ILE A 34 -6.36 14.39 9.21
CA ILE A 34 -5.46 14.79 8.12
C ILE A 34 -4.69 13.58 7.57
N LEU A 35 -4.21 12.68 8.44
CA LEU A 35 -3.40 11.54 8.03
C LEU A 35 -4.19 10.51 7.21
N LYS A 36 -5.47 10.32 7.54
CA LYS A 36 -6.36 9.35 6.86
C LYS A 36 -6.52 9.61 5.36
N PRO A 37 -6.91 10.80 4.87
CA PRO A 37 -7.02 11.05 3.44
C PRO A 37 -5.67 10.90 2.72
N GLU A 38 -4.56 11.34 3.33
CA GLU A 38 -3.23 11.17 2.74
C GLU A 38 -2.86 9.68 2.55
N LEU A 39 -3.18 8.84 3.53
CA LEU A 39 -3.00 7.39 3.41
C LEU A 39 -3.91 6.77 2.34
N LEU A 40 -5.15 7.24 2.22
CA LEU A 40 -6.09 6.75 1.22
C LEU A 40 -5.66 7.13 -0.20
N ASP A 41 -5.15 8.34 -0.38
CA ASP A 41 -4.62 8.80 -1.67
C ASP A 41 -3.37 8.00 -2.05
N GLN A 42 -2.46 7.75 -1.10
CA GLN A 42 -1.31 6.88 -1.35
C GLN A 42 -1.68 5.43 -1.66
N ALA A 43 -2.71 4.89 -1.00
CA ALA A 43 -3.20 3.55 -1.28
C ALA A 43 -3.80 3.44 -2.69
N LYS A 44 -4.48 4.49 -3.17
CA LYS A 44 -5.00 4.59 -4.54
C LYS A 44 -3.86 4.63 -5.57
N ASP A 45 -2.82 5.41 -5.31
CA ASP A 45 -1.63 5.50 -6.17
C ASP A 45 -0.79 4.21 -6.16
N GLY A 46 -0.93 3.40 -5.10
CA GLY A 46 -0.27 2.10 -4.93
C GLY A 46 -1.00 0.91 -5.56
N ILE A 47 -2.22 1.07 -6.08
CA ILE A 47 -2.95 0.01 -6.78
C ILE A 47 -2.51 -0.03 -8.26
N SER A 48 -1.25 -0.40 -8.46
CA SER A 48 -0.92 -1.28 -9.58
C SER A 48 -0.80 -2.67 -8.97
N PRO A 49 -1.62 -3.66 -9.38
CA PRO A 49 -1.38 -5.04 -8.96
C PRO A 49 0.07 -5.39 -9.30
N PRO A 50 0.79 -6.17 -8.49
CA PRO A 50 2.14 -6.58 -8.81
C PRO A 50 2.09 -7.25 -10.19
N ARG A 51 2.62 -6.57 -11.22
CA ARG A 51 2.82 -7.20 -12.52
C ARG A 51 3.88 -8.27 -12.31
N HIS A 52 3.40 -9.49 -12.15
CA HIS A 52 4.09 -10.74 -12.38
C HIS A 52 5.45 -10.87 -11.66
N TRP A 53 5.45 -11.70 -10.63
CA TRP A 53 6.62 -12.51 -10.29
C TRP A 53 6.19 -13.99 -10.22
N GLY A 54 6.55 -14.73 -11.27
CA GLY A 54 6.48 -16.19 -11.40
C GLY A 54 6.16 -16.57 -12.86
N CYS A 55 7.07 -17.04 -13.72
CA CYS A 55 8.36 -17.72 -13.55
C CYS A 55 9.24 -17.54 -14.82
N PRO A 56 10.58 -17.65 -14.74
CA PRO A 56 11.41 -17.76 -15.93
C PRO A 56 11.41 -19.22 -16.42
N GLY A 57 10.94 -19.42 -17.65
CA GLY A 57 11.17 -20.65 -18.41
C GLY A 57 10.32 -21.86 -18.01
N LYS A 58 9.26 -22.10 -18.79
CA LYS A 58 8.95 -23.44 -19.31
C LYS A 58 8.08 -23.29 -20.56
N SER A 59 8.74 -23.51 -21.69
CA SER A 59 8.13 -23.88 -22.95
C SER A 59 7.36 -25.18 -22.77
N ASP A 60 6.03 -25.16 -22.80
CA ASP A 60 5.20 -26.35 -23.04
C ASP A 60 3.89 -25.85 -23.70
N SER A 61 3.74 -25.94 -25.02
CA SER A 61 3.32 -27.16 -25.72
C SER A 61 1.95 -27.70 -25.27
N TYR A 62 0.91 -26.85 -25.14
CA TYR A 62 -0.46 -27.34 -24.86
C TYR A 62 -1.57 -26.64 -25.68
N TYR A 63 -1.33 -26.32 -26.96
CA TYR A 63 -2.40 -25.88 -27.88
C TYR A 63 -2.44 -26.62 -29.23
N LEU A 64 -1.88 -27.83 -29.33
CA LEU A 64 -1.87 -28.58 -30.60
C LEU A 64 -2.50 -29.96 -30.56
N LEU A 65 -3.49 -30.27 -29.71
CA LEU A 65 -4.23 -31.53 -29.89
C LEU A 65 -5.59 -31.57 -29.18
N ARG A 66 -6.60 -30.92 -29.77
CA ARG A 66 -8.00 -31.38 -29.79
C ARG A 66 -8.84 -30.27 -30.40
N ASP A 67 -9.17 -30.45 -31.67
CA ASP A 67 -10.47 -30.14 -32.28
C ASP A 67 -10.28 -29.95 -33.79
N SER A 68 -10.28 -31.08 -34.50
CA SER A 68 -10.77 -31.21 -35.89
C SER A 68 -10.73 -32.69 -36.25
N LEU A 69 -11.81 -33.38 -35.87
CA LEU A 69 -12.32 -34.58 -36.55
C LEU A 69 -13.08 -34.14 -37.80
#